data_AF-A0A8T2XQR4-F1
#
_entry.id   AF-A0A8T2XQR4-F1
#
_cell.length_a   1.000
_cell.length_b   1.000
_cell.length_c   1.000
_cell.angle_alpha   90.00
_cell.angle_beta   90.00
_cell.angle_gamma   90.00
#
_symmetry.space_group_name_H-M   'P 1'
#
loop_
_entity.id
_entity.type
_entity.pdbx_description
1 polymer ?
#
loop_
_entity_poly.entity_id
_entity_poly.type
_entity_poly.pdbx_seq_one_letter_code
_entity_poly.pdbx_strand_id
1 'polypeptide(L)'
;MMPNAELTTSVIAMCVNTEDIAYMCTSGLSATVSTRVSNELGAGNPDKAKQAMATTLKLSVLLALLIVLALVIGHDIWAGFFTDDLSIIKAFASMTPFLAISIALDAFEVVFR
;
A
#
# COMPACT_ATOMS: atom_id res chain seq x y z
N MET A 1 -14.75 6.31 -30.36
CA MET A 1 -14.87 5.51 -29.11
C MET A 1 -13.57 4.74 -28.97
N MET A 2 -12.93 4.75 -27.80
CA MET A 2 -11.72 3.93 -27.62
C MET A 2 -12.14 2.46 -27.68
N PRO A 3 -11.50 1.62 -28.51
CA PRO A 3 -11.73 0.19 -28.44
C PRO A 3 -11.38 -0.29 -27.03
N ASN A 4 -12.29 -1.05 -26.40
CA ASN A 4 -12.14 -1.61 -25.05
C ASN A 4 -12.10 -0.60 -23.89
N ALA A 5 -12.84 0.51 -23.98
CA ALA A 5 -12.94 1.49 -22.89
C ALA A 5 -13.32 0.87 -21.53
N GLU A 6 -14.25 -0.09 -21.51
CA GLU A 6 -14.68 -0.80 -20.29
C GLU A 6 -13.54 -1.58 -19.63
N LEU A 7 -12.75 -2.32 -20.42
CA LEU A 7 -11.61 -3.08 -19.92
C LEU A 7 -10.58 -2.14 -19.29
N THR A 8 -10.18 -1.09 -20.02
CA THR A 8 -9.15 -0.15 -19.55
C THR A 8 -9.60 0.56 -18.27
N THR A 9 -10.83 1.07 -18.23
CA THR A 9 -11.36 1.74 -17.05
C THR A 9 -11.45 0.80 -15.85
N SER A 10 -11.89 -0.45 -16.05
CA SER A 10 -11.99 -1.44 -14.97
C SER A 10 -10.62 -1.80 -14.39
N VAL A 11 -9.62 -2.06 -15.25
CA VAL A 11 -8.25 -2.36 -14.81
C VAL A 11 -7.65 -1.19 -14.03
N ILE A 12 -7.81 0.05 -14.53
CA ILE A 12 -7.32 1.24 -13.83
C ILE A 12 -8.00 1.39 -12.48
N ALA A 13 -9.33 1.23 -12.41
CA ALA A 13 -10.07 1.32 -11.16
C ALA A 13 -9.61 0.25 -10.16
N MET A 14 -9.33 -0.98 -10.61
CA MET A 14 -8.77 -2.03 -9.75
C MET A 14 -7.37 -1.68 -9.23
N CYS A 15 -6.50 -1.14 -10.07
CA CYS A 15 -5.18 -0.68 -9.65
C CYS A 15 -5.28 0.40 -8.57
N VAL A 16 -6.08 1.44 -8.82
CA VAL A 16 -6.27 2.55 -7.88
C VAL A 16 -6.86 2.06 -6.54
N ASN A 17 -7.90 1.23 -6.56
CA ASN A 17 -8.47 0.68 -5.33
C ASN A 17 -7.45 -0.17 -4.54
N THR A 18 -6.61 -0.93 -5.24
CA THR A 18 -5.57 -1.75 -4.60
C THR A 18 -4.51 -0.88 -3.94
N GLU A 19 -4.09 0.19 -4.62
CA GLU A 19 -3.15 1.19 -4.12
C GLU A 19 -3.72 1.92 -2.90
N ASP A 20 -4.98 2.37 -2.95
CA ASP A 20 -5.66 3.02 -1.83
C ASP A 20 -5.73 2.11 -0.59
N ILE A 21 -6.05 0.82 -0.76
CA ILE A 21 -6.08 -0.14 0.34
C ILE A 21 -4.69 -0.30 0.97
N ALA A 22 -3.65 -0.41 0.14
CA ALA A 22 -2.27 -0.51 0.63
C ALA A 22 -1.84 0.77 1.37
N TYR A 23 -2.19 1.95 0.82
CA TYR A 23 -1.93 3.25 1.43
C TYR A 23 -2.63 3.41 2.78
N MET A 24 -3.90 3.00 2.90
CA MET A 24 -4.63 3.07 4.17
C MET A 24 -3.96 2.24 5.26
N CYS A 25 -3.40 1.07 4.92
CA CYS A 25 -2.69 0.22 5.87
C CYS A 25 -1.43 0.91 6.42
N THR A 26 -0.64 1.56 5.56
CA THR A 26 0.60 2.24 5.98
C THR A 26 0.31 3.57 6.69
N SER A 27 -0.65 4.34 6.20
CA SER A 27 -1.05 5.63 6.78
C SER A 27 -1.60 5.50 8.21
N GLY A 28 -2.38 4.45 8.49
CA GLY A 28 -2.87 4.17 9.84
C GLY A 28 -1.74 3.91 10.85
N LEU A 29 -0.67 3.25 10.40
CA LEU A 29 0.53 3.05 11.22
C LEU A 29 1.23 4.38 11.51
N SER A 30 1.44 5.22 10.49
CA SER A 30 2.05 6.54 10.65
C SER A 30 1.26 7.41 11.62
N ALA A 31 -0.08 7.47 11.51
CA ALA A 31 -0.93 8.26 12.40
C ALA A 31 -0.81 7.82 13.88
N THR A 32 -0.77 6.51 14.12
CA THR A 32 -0.58 5.94 15.47
C THR A 32 0.77 6.36 16.06
N VAL A 33 1.79 6.43 15.22
CA VAL A 33 3.16 6.69 15.64
C VAL A 33 3.41 8.17 15.83
N SER A 34 2.87 9.04 14.97
CA SER A 34 2.85 10.48 15.20
C SER A 34 2.24 10.78 16.56
N THR A 35 1.10 10.18 16.91
CA THR A 35 0.49 10.32 18.24
C THR A 35 1.45 9.88 19.35
N ARG A 36 2.10 8.73 19.20
CA ARG A 36 3.02 8.19 20.23
C ARG A 36 4.27 9.06 20.41
N VAL A 37 4.85 9.53 19.30
CA VAL A 37 6.02 10.43 19.29
C VAL A 37 5.66 11.78 19.91
N SER A 38 4.52 12.36 19.55
CA SER A 38 4.02 13.61 20.14
C SER A 38 3.83 13.48 21.64
N ASN A 39 3.26 12.38 22.12
CA ASN A 39 3.07 12.13 23.56
C ASN A 39 4.39 12.00 24.32
N GLU A 40 5.37 11.25 23.79
CA GLU A 40 6.67 11.09 24.43
C GLU A 40 7.49 12.39 24.43
N LEU A 41 7.42 13.17 23.35
CA LEU A 41 8.05 14.50 23.29
C LEU A 41 7.38 15.46 24.28
N GLY A 42 6.04 15.47 24.37
CA GLY A 42 5.30 16.27 25.33
C GLY A 42 5.58 15.90 26.79
N ALA A 43 5.94 14.63 27.04
CA ALA A 43 6.38 14.14 28.34
C ALA A 43 7.87 14.38 28.64
N GLY A 44 8.64 15.00 27.72
CA GLY A 44 10.06 15.25 27.90
C GLY A 44 10.96 14.02 27.71
N ASN A 45 10.49 12.97 27.02
CA ASN A 45 11.20 11.70 26.79
C ASN A 45 11.68 11.54 25.33
N PRO A 46 12.71 12.29 24.88
CA PRO A 46 13.18 12.23 23.49
C PRO A 46 13.71 10.84 23.08
N ASP A 47 14.29 10.07 24.01
CA ASP A 47 14.78 8.73 23.73
C ASP A 47 13.65 7.75 23.39
N LYS A 48 12.53 7.83 24.11
CA LYS A 48 11.34 7.01 23.82
C LYS A 48 10.68 7.42 22.50
N ALA A 49 10.65 8.71 22.20
CA ALA A 49 10.18 9.23 20.91
C ALA A 49 11.03 8.65 19.75
N LYS A 50 12.37 8.66 19.88
CA LYS A 50 13.28 8.09 18.88
C LYS A 50 13.09 6.58 18.71
N GLN A 51 12.91 5.84 19.81
CA GLN A 51 12.60 4.41 19.75
C GLN A 51 11.26 4.12 19.07
N ALA A 52 10.25 4.98 19.28
CA ALA A 52 8.97 4.87 18.62
C ALA A 52 9.09 5.05 17.11
N MET A 53 9.81 6.08 16.64
CA MET A 53 10.08 6.27 15.22
C MET A 53 10.84 5.08 14.62
N ALA A 54 11.92 4.62 15.26
CA ALA A 54 12.74 3.53 14.74
C ALA A 54 11.98 2.19 14.64
N THR A 55 11.12 1.89 15.63
CA THR A 55 10.28 0.68 15.60
C THR A 55 9.26 0.74 14.46
N THR A 56 8.71 1.92 14.23
CA THR A 56 7.71 2.16 13.19
C THR A 56 8.29 2.01 11.81
N LEU A 57 9.44 2.63 11.54
CA LEU A 57 10.13 2.50 10.26
C LEU A 57 10.35 1.02 9.89
N LYS A 58 10.77 0.19 10.86
CA LYS A 58 10.93 -1.25 10.64
C LYS A 58 9.61 -1.94 10.33
N LEU A 59 8.55 -1.61 11.06
CA LEU A 59 7.23 -2.22 10.88
C LEU A 59 6.58 -1.80 9.56
N SER A 60 6.74 -0.54 9.14
CA SER A 60 6.26 -0.05 7.84
C SER A 60 6.94 -0.77 6.68
N VAL A 61 8.27 -0.90 6.72
CA VAL A 61 9.02 -1.64 5.68
C VAL A 61 8.57 -3.10 5.62
N LEU A 62 8.42 -3.75 6.78
CA LEU A 62 7.92 -5.13 6.83
C LEU A 62 6.51 -5.24 6.26
N LEU A 63 5.60 -4.34 6.63
CA LEU A 63 4.22 -4.35 6.15
C LEU A 63 4.15 -4.12 4.64
N ALA A 64 4.92 -3.15 4.11
CA ALA A 64 4.99 -2.88 2.68
C ALA A 64 5.50 -4.10 1.91
N LEU A 65 6.55 -4.76 2.40
CA LEU A 65 7.06 -6.01 1.81
C LEU A 65 6.01 -7.11 1.81
N LEU A 66 5.25 -7.26 2.89
CA LEU A 66 4.18 -8.27 2.98
C LEU A 66 3.04 -7.97 1.99
N ILE A 67 2.61 -6.70 1.86
CA ILE A 67 1.57 -6.29 0.92
C ILE A 67 2.03 -6.54 -0.51
N VAL A 68 3.24 -6.11 -0.88
CA VAL A 68 3.81 -6.31 -2.21
C VAL A 68 3.94 -7.80 -2.52
N LEU A 69 4.45 -8.60 -1.58
CA LEU A 69 4.60 -10.04 -1.77
C LEU A 69 3.24 -10.74 -1.95
N ALA A 70 2.25 -10.39 -1.12
CA ALA A 70 0.90 -10.92 -1.22
C ALA A 70 0.26 -10.57 -2.56
N LEU A 71 0.43 -9.33 -3.03
CA LEU A 71 -0.08 -8.88 -4.32
C LEU A 71 0.61 -9.62 -5.47
N VAL A 72 1.95 -9.68 -5.50
CA VAL A 72 2.69 -10.34 -6.59
C VAL A 72 2.34 -11.82 -6.70
N ILE A 73 2.25 -12.53 -5.57
CA ILE A 73 1.93 -13.96 -5.56
C ILE A 73 0.43 -14.21 -5.81
N GLY A 74 -0.44 -13.34 -5.30
CA GLY A 74 -1.89 -13.54 -5.23
C GLY A 74 -2.72 -12.69 -6.19
N HIS A 75 -2.12 -11.98 -7.15
CA HIS A 75 -2.83 -10.98 -7.98
C HIS A 75 -4.04 -11.53 -8.73
N ASP A 76 -4.01 -12.78 -9.21
CA ASP A 76 -5.15 -13.40 -9.90
C ASP A 76 -6.33 -13.65 -8.94
N ILE A 77 -6.02 -14.11 -7.71
CA ILE A 77 -7.04 -14.32 -6.67
C ILE A 77 -7.59 -12.95 -6.24
N TRP A 78 -6.71 -11.97 -6.06
CA TRP A 78 -7.09 -10.60 -5.73
C TRP A 78 -8.03 -10.02 -6.78
N ALA A 79 -7.67 -10.14 -8.06
CA ALA A 79 -8.49 -9.68 -9.19
C ALA A 79 -9.85 -10.37 -9.25
N GLY A 80 -9.91 -11.67 -8.89
CA GLY A 80 -11.15 -12.43 -8.79
C GLY A 80 -12.16 -11.91 -7.76
N PHE A 81 -11.74 -11.09 -6.79
CA PHE A 81 -12.69 -10.41 -5.89
C PHE A 81 -13.43 -9.24 -6.56
N PHE A 82 -12.93 -8.73 -7.69
CA PHE A 82 -13.51 -7.59 -8.40
C PHE A 82 -14.28 -8.01 -9.66
N THR A 83 -13.85 -9.08 -10.34
CA THR A 83 -14.43 -9.48 -11.63
C THR A 83 -14.19 -10.95 -11.95
N ASP A 84 -15.13 -11.56 -12.68
CA ASP A 84 -15.00 -12.90 -13.27
C ASP A 84 -14.50 -12.86 -14.74
N ASP A 85 -14.30 -11.67 -15.33
CA ASP A 85 -13.79 -11.54 -16.70
C ASP A 85 -12.28 -11.79 -16.76
N LEU A 86 -11.89 -12.92 -17.33
CA LEU A 86 -10.48 -13.31 -17.53
C LEU A 86 -9.66 -12.28 -18.32
N SER A 87 -10.28 -11.48 -19.19
CA SER A 87 -9.60 -10.43 -19.95
C SER A 87 -9.14 -9.30 -19.04
N ILE A 88 -9.98 -8.93 -18.06
CA ILE A 88 -9.67 -7.91 -17.05
C ILE A 88 -8.64 -8.47 -16.06
N ILE A 89 -8.80 -9.72 -15.60
CA ILE A 89 -7.85 -10.38 -14.69
C ILE A 89 -6.44 -10.41 -15.32
N LYS A 90 -6.32 -10.86 -16.58
CA LYS A 90 -5.03 -10.88 -17.28
C LYS A 90 -4.43 -9.49 -17.49
N ALA A 91 -5.27 -8.51 -17.77
CA ALA A 91 -4.81 -7.13 -17.91
C ALA A 91 -4.31 -6.56 -16.57
N PHE A 92 -5.01 -6.82 -15.47
CA PHE A 92 -4.56 -6.46 -14.12
C PHE A 92 -3.25 -7.19 -13.73
N ALA A 93 -3.13 -8.49 -14.05
CA ALA A 93 -1.90 -9.25 -13.86
C ALA A 93 -0.69 -8.58 -14.54
N SER A 94 -0.87 -8.07 -15.76
CA SER A 94 0.19 -7.35 -16.48
C SER A 94 0.60 -6.02 -15.83
N MET A 95 -0.31 -5.39 -15.06
CA MET A 95 -0.06 -4.14 -14.33
C MET A 95 0.51 -4.37 -12.93
N THR A 96 0.40 -5.58 -12.39
CA THR A 96 0.83 -5.95 -11.03
C THR A 96 2.29 -5.55 -10.71
N PRO A 97 3.28 -5.69 -11.61
CA PRO A 97 4.66 -5.27 -11.31
C PRO A 97 4.77 -3.75 -11.10
N PHE A 98 4.06 -2.95 -11.90
CA PHE A 98 4.05 -1.50 -11.76
C PHE A 98 3.36 -1.08 -10.47
N LEU A 99 2.24 -1.73 -10.14
CA LEU A 99 1.50 -1.50 -8.92
C LEU A 99 2.32 -1.84 -7.67
N ALA A 100 3.07 -2.96 -7.71
CA ALA A 100 4.00 -3.34 -6.64
C ALA A 100 5.10 -2.29 -6.42
N ILE A 101 5.65 -1.72 -7.49
CA ILE A 101 6.64 -0.63 -7.40
C ILE A 101 6.00 0.63 -6.80
N SER A 102 4.79 1.00 -7.25
CA SER A 102 4.06 2.16 -6.74
C SER A 102 3.81 2.06 -5.24
N ILE A 103 3.25 0.94 -4.78
CA ILE A 103 2.98 0.67 -3.36
C ILE A 103 4.26 0.71 -2.52
N ALA A 104 5.37 0.18 -3.06
CA ALA A 104 6.65 0.24 -2.36
C ALA A 104 7.14 1.69 -2.18
N LEU A 105 7.06 2.53 -3.23
CA LEU A 105 7.44 3.93 -3.17
C LEU A 105 6.56 4.73 -2.21
N ASP A 106 5.24 4.56 -2.28
CA ASP A 106 4.29 5.20 -1.36
C ASP A 106 4.57 4.85 0.09
N ALA A 107 4.86 3.58 0.36
CA ALA A 107 5.20 3.14 1.71
C ALA A 107 6.50 3.80 2.22
N PHE A 108 7.47 4.10 1.36
CA PHE A 108 8.63 4.90 1.75
C PHE A 108 8.22 6.34 2.09
N GLU A 109 7.46 7.01 1.22
CA GLU A 109 7.02 8.41 1.44
C GLU A 109 6.22 8.58 2.74
N VAL A 110 5.29 7.67 3.02
CA VAL A 110 4.42 7.72 4.21
C VAL A 110 5.19 7.62 5.52
N VAL A 111 6.38 7.01 5.52
CA VAL A 111 7.22 6.89 6.71
C VAL A 111 8.05 8.15 6.97
N PHE A 112 8.39 8.89 5.92
CA PHE A 112 9.18 10.12 6.02
C PHE A 112 8.32 11.38 6.23
N ARG A 113 7.00 11.22 6.26
CA ARG A 113 6.03 12.28 6.53
C ARG A 113 5.79 12.47 8.02
#